data_AF-A0A4Q4SX53-F1
#
_entry.id   AF-A0A4Q4SX53-F1
#
_cell.length_a   1.000
_cell.length_b   1.000
_cell.length_c   1.000
_cell.angle_alpha   90.00
_cell.angle_beta   90.00
_cell.angle_gamma   90.00
#
_symmetry.space_group_name_H-M   'P 1'
#
loop_
_entity.id
_entity.type
_entity.pdbx_description
1 polymer ?
#
loop_
_entity_poly.entity_id
_entity_poly.type
_entity_poly.pdbx_seq_one_letter_code
_entity_poly.pdbx_strand_id
1 'polypeptide(L)'
;MFRAGGMSRTAALSMLLAWTASAVPNVTVEPLVDSCASYPNYDDSTGQAGPWSAIADSTDTDVDGFGFVPVYASPVGDGARWGFITIPTKPPAKEVSMRCANGALQAQLDMRSLGIRWQDLVAAGTSNEAAFGFGFPDLPDPNRRLEPYAHVDLNGVRQPGVFVGSENVTTWGFNYQNNKEAGEYYFLRLLTPGSENPATGRPLNDGEFTGFIKIRD
;
A
#
# COMPACT_ATOMS: atom_id res chain seq x y z
N MET A 1 58.29 32.78 40.69
CA MET A 1 57.49 32.97 39.46
C MET A 1 57.44 31.66 38.70
N PHE A 2 56.36 30.88 38.78
CA PHE A 2 56.11 29.78 37.83
C PHE A 2 54.58 29.60 37.62
N ARG A 3 54.26 29.30 36.36
CA ARG A 3 52.99 29.47 35.62
C ARG A 3 51.82 28.60 36.08
N ALA A 4 50.62 29.17 35.96
CA ALA A 4 49.33 28.48 36.01
C ALA A 4 49.09 27.64 34.73
N GLY A 5 48.59 26.41 34.90
CA GLY A 5 48.13 25.53 33.82
C GLY A 5 46.64 25.75 33.53
N GLY A 6 46.32 26.04 32.27
CA GLY A 6 44.94 26.16 31.77
C GLY A 6 44.40 24.83 31.28
N MET A 7 43.24 24.44 31.81
CA MET A 7 42.47 23.27 31.35
C MET A 7 41.55 23.72 30.21
N SER A 8 41.85 23.28 28.98
CA SER A 8 40.98 23.50 27.82
C SER A 8 39.86 22.45 27.82
N ARG A 9 38.60 22.90 27.92
CA ARG A 9 37.40 22.05 27.80
C ARG A 9 36.99 21.98 26.33
N THR A 10 37.13 20.80 25.72
CA THR A 10 36.58 20.52 24.40
C THR A 10 35.10 20.16 24.54
N ALA A 11 34.21 21.04 24.07
CA ALA A 11 32.79 20.74 23.96
C ALA A 11 32.54 19.99 22.64
N ALA A 12 32.04 18.76 22.72
CA ALA A 12 31.59 18.00 21.56
C ALA A 12 30.19 18.47 21.16
N LEU A 13 30.05 19.02 19.96
CA LEU A 13 28.77 19.38 19.34
C LEU A 13 28.13 18.09 18.79
N SER A 14 27.15 17.52 19.50
CA SER A 14 26.31 16.44 18.97
C SER A 14 25.37 17.03 17.91
N MET A 15 25.63 16.72 16.64
CA MET A 15 24.68 16.98 15.55
C MET A 15 23.49 16.03 15.71
N LEU A 16 22.34 16.58 16.12
CA LEU A 16 21.05 15.93 16.03
C LEU A 16 20.68 15.85 14.54
N LEU A 17 20.86 14.68 13.93
CA LEU A 17 20.29 14.37 12.63
C LEU A 17 18.76 14.38 12.78
N ALA A 18 18.12 15.43 12.27
CA ALA A 18 16.68 15.46 12.14
C ALA A 18 16.27 14.38 11.15
N TRP A 19 15.53 13.39 11.62
CA TRP A 19 14.88 12.40 10.77
C TRP A 19 13.82 13.14 9.95
N THR A 20 14.12 13.40 8.68
CA THR A 20 13.10 13.84 7.72
C THR A 20 12.19 12.65 7.51
N ALA A 21 10.97 12.71 8.05
CA ALA A 21 9.93 11.77 7.67
C ALA A 21 9.72 11.90 6.16
N SER A 22 9.96 10.82 5.41
CA SER A 22 9.60 10.76 3.99
C SER A 22 8.09 10.92 3.89
N ALA A 23 7.66 12.05 3.38
CA ALA A 23 6.25 12.35 3.14
C ALA A 23 6.02 12.19 1.65
N VAL A 24 4.98 11.43 1.29
CA VAL A 24 4.54 11.28 -0.11
C VAL A 24 4.39 12.66 -0.76
N PRO A 25 4.70 12.82 -2.06
CA PRO A 25 4.43 14.05 -2.79
C PRO A 25 3.04 14.62 -2.48
N ASN A 26 2.98 15.94 -2.28
CA ASN A 26 1.73 16.62 -2.02
C ASN A 26 0.90 16.64 -3.32
N VAL A 27 -0.07 15.74 -3.40
CA VAL A 27 -0.99 15.60 -4.53
C VAL A 27 -2.42 15.86 -4.08
N THR A 28 -3.21 16.43 -4.97
CA THR A 28 -4.66 16.44 -4.86
C THR A 28 -5.20 15.15 -5.45
N VAL A 29 -6.01 14.45 -4.67
CA VAL A 29 -6.71 13.23 -5.09
C VAL A 29 -7.98 13.62 -5.84
N GLU A 30 -8.09 13.20 -7.10
CA GLU A 30 -9.30 13.39 -7.91
C GLU A 30 -9.95 12.03 -8.18
N PRO A 31 -11.18 11.78 -7.68
CA PRO A 31 -11.88 10.54 -7.99
C PRO A 31 -12.14 10.45 -9.50
N LEU A 32 -11.83 9.30 -10.08
CA LEU A 32 -12.24 8.99 -11.45
C LEU A 32 -13.67 8.45 -11.44
N VAL A 33 -14.25 8.30 -12.63
CA VAL A 33 -15.57 7.66 -12.74
C VAL A 33 -15.49 6.27 -12.10
N ASP A 34 -16.45 5.97 -11.23
CA ASP A 34 -16.49 4.72 -10.51
C ASP A 34 -16.92 3.55 -11.42
N SER A 35 -16.00 3.12 -12.29
CA SER A 35 -16.22 2.14 -13.34
C SER A 35 -14.90 1.55 -13.81
N CYS A 36 -14.95 0.33 -14.36
CA CYS A 36 -13.80 -0.28 -15.02
C CYS A 36 -13.28 0.54 -16.21
N ALA A 37 -14.11 1.41 -16.79
CA ALA A 37 -13.71 2.34 -17.86
C ALA A 37 -12.62 3.34 -17.46
N SER A 38 -12.41 3.56 -16.14
CA SER A 38 -11.36 4.43 -15.62
C SER A 38 -9.99 3.76 -15.54
N TYR A 39 -9.90 2.45 -15.77
CA TYR A 39 -8.65 1.69 -15.76
C TYR A 39 -8.09 1.49 -17.18
N PRO A 40 -6.77 1.31 -17.34
CA PRO A 40 -6.15 0.97 -18.61
C PRO A 40 -6.68 -0.35 -19.20
N ASN A 41 -6.59 -0.49 -20.52
CA ASN A 41 -7.01 -1.70 -21.25
C ASN A 41 -8.47 -2.07 -21.01
N TYR A 42 -9.35 -1.08 -20.91
CA TYR A 42 -10.80 -1.30 -20.82
C TYR A 42 -11.39 -1.78 -22.15
N ASP A 43 -12.27 -2.78 -22.05
CA ASP A 43 -13.00 -3.39 -23.15
C ASP A 43 -14.50 -3.21 -22.95
N ASP A 44 -15.12 -2.36 -23.77
CA ASP A 44 -16.56 -2.07 -23.77
C ASP A 44 -17.43 -3.33 -23.97
N SER A 45 -16.94 -4.35 -24.66
CA SER A 45 -17.72 -5.55 -24.95
C SER A 45 -17.89 -6.46 -23.73
N THR A 46 -16.93 -6.43 -22.82
CA THR A 46 -16.93 -7.25 -21.60
C THR A 46 -17.17 -6.44 -20.33
N GLY A 47 -17.05 -5.11 -20.40
CA GLY A 47 -17.11 -4.22 -19.24
C GLY A 47 -15.94 -4.43 -18.27
N GLN A 48 -14.82 -4.96 -18.75
CA GLN A 48 -13.64 -5.30 -17.95
C GLN A 48 -12.43 -4.46 -18.37
N ALA A 49 -11.48 -4.27 -17.47
CA ALA A 49 -10.21 -3.63 -17.75
C ALA A 49 -9.03 -4.47 -17.27
N GLY A 50 -7.96 -4.55 -18.06
CA GLY A 50 -6.79 -5.37 -17.80
C GLY A 50 -6.72 -6.62 -18.68
N PRO A 51 -5.89 -7.62 -18.33
CA PRO A 51 -5.11 -7.71 -17.09
C PRO A 51 -3.93 -6.72 -17.02
N TRP A 52 -3.51 -6.39 -15.80
CA TRP A 52 -2.38 -5.51 -15.49
C TRP A 52 -1.72 -5.92 -14.15
N SER A 53 -0.68 -5.21 -13.74
CA SER A 53 -0.04 -5.33 -12.41
C SER A 53 -0.16 -4.01 -11.62
N ALA A 54 -0.14 -4.05 -10.30
CA ALA A 54 0.01 -2.84 -9.48
C ALA A 54 1.48 -2.68 -9.07
N ILE A 55 1.90 -1.45 -8.76
CA ILE A 55 3.24 -1.13 -8.25
C ILE A 55 3.21 -0.15 -7.09
N ALA A 56 4.22 -0.20 -6.21
CA ALA A 56 4.54 0.93 -5.34
C ALA A 56 4.99 2.12 -6.18
N ASP A 57 4.52 3.31 -5.84
CA ASP A 57 4.89 4.55 -6.51
C ASP A 57 5.05 5.66 -5.47
N SER A 58 6.04 6.53 -5.68
CA SER A 58 6.29 7.71 -4.85
C SER A 58 6.48 7.40 -3.36
N THR A 59 7.21 6.32 -3.05
CA THR A 59 7.52 5.93 -1.67
C THR A 59 8.75 6.62 -1.09
N ASP A 60 9.57 7.24 -1.95
CA ASP A 60 10.92 7.73 -1.62
C ASP A 60 11.83 6.62 -1.05
N THR A 61 11.58 5.37 -1.44
CA THR A 61 12.38 4.20 -1.06
C THR A 61 12.79 3.39 -2.29
N ASP A 62 13.58 2.34 -2.08
CA ASP A 62 14.05 1.44 -3.14
C ASP A 62 12.98 0.47 -3.65
N VAL A 63 11.78 0.48 -3.08
CA VAL A 63 10.66 -0.37 -3.51
C VAL A 63 9.79 0.25 -4.59
N ASP A 64 10.04 1.50 -4.98
CA ASP A 64 9.30 2.13 -6.08
C ASP A 64 9.42 1.29 -7.37
N GLY A 65 8.28 1.03 -8.00
CA GLY A 65 8.16 0.17 -9.17
C GLY A 65 8.06 -1.33 -8.86
N PHE A 66 8.17 -1.76 -7.60
CA PHE A 66 7.99 -3.16 -7.23
C PHE A 66 6.53 -3.54 -7.35
N GLY A 67 6.27 -4.67 -8.02
CA GLY A 67 4.93 -5.20 -8.14
C GLY A 67 4.50 -6.04 -6.94
N PHE A 68 3.19 -6.23 -6.85
CA PHE A 68 2.56 -6.85 -5.69
C PHE A 68 2.48 -8.37 -5.77
N VAL A 69 2.56 -9.00 -4.61
CA VAL A 69 2.43 -10.46 -4.43
C VAL A 69 1.44 -10.80 -3.32
N PRO A 70 0.73 -11.94 -3.43
CA PRO A 70 -0.17 -12.37 -2.38
C PRO A 70 0.59 -13.04 -1.23
N VAL A 71 0.23 -12.71 0.00
CA VAL A 71 0.58 -13.47 1.20
C VAL A 71 -0.70 -14.11 1.73
N TYR A 72 -0.74 -15.43 1.70
CA TYR A 72 -1.91 -16.21 2.12
C TYR A 72 -1.87 -16.46 3.62
N ALA A 73 -2.96 -16.12 4.30
CA ALA A 73 -3.18 -16.53 5.68
C ALA A 73 -3.72 -17.97 5.75
N SER A 74 -3.66 -18.56 6.94
CA SER A 74 -4.24 -19.88 7.20
C SER A 74 -5.74 -19.87 6.89
N PRO A 75 -6.26 -20.85 6.13
CA PRO A 75 -7.67 -20.88 5.75
C PRO A 75 -8.56 -21.00 6.99
N VAL A 76 -9.74 -20.38 6.93
CA VAL A 76 -10.79 -20.48 7.95
C VAL A 76 -12.01 -21.14 7.30
N GLY A 77 -12.68 -22.06 8.00
CA GLY A 77 -13.89 -22.71 7.47
C GLY A 77 -13.63 -23.73 6.35
N ASP A 78 -14.30 -23.53 5.21
CA ASP A 78 -14.41 -24.47 4.07
C ASP A 78 -13.11 -24.71 3.28
N GLY A 79 -12.02 -24.07 3.68
CA GLY A 79 -10.71 -24.18 3.05
C GLY A 79 -10.41 -23.09 2.03
N ALA A 80 -11.31 -22.11 1.84
CA ALA A 80 -11.01 -20.89 1.11
C ALA A 80 -9.89 -20.11 1.80
N ARG A 81 -8.98 -19.54 1.01
CA ARG A 81 -7.88 -18.71 1.50
C ARG A 81 -8.33 -17.26 1.57
N TRP A 82 -7.84 -16.57 2.59
CA TRP A 82 -7.83 -15.12 2.65
C TRP A 82 -6.38 -14.67 2.78
N GLY A 83 -6.14 -13.37 2.62
CA GLY A 83 -4.79 -12.87 2.77
C GLY A 83 -4.63 -11.44 2.33
N PHE A 84 -3.37 -11.07 2.17
CA PHE A 84 -2.95 -9.71 1.90
C PHE A 84 -2.30 -9.62 0.53
N ILE A 85 -2.45 -8.47 -0.09
CA ILE A 85 -1.67 -8.09 -1.26
C ILE A 85 -0.54 -7.19 -0.76
N THR A 86 0.69 -7.63 -0.99
CA THR A 86 1.91 -7.11 -0.33
C THR A 86 2.98 -6.76 -1.35
N ILE A 87 4.05 -6.09 -0.91
CA ILE A 87 5.23 -5.85 -1.74
C ILE A 87 6.42 -6.66 -1.20
N PRO A 88 7.15 -7.42 -2.05
CA PRO A 88 8.35 -8.12 -1.61
C PRO A 88 9.46 -7.12 -1.24
N THR A 89 10.36 -7.50 -0.34
CA THR A 89 11.54 -6.65 -0.03
C THR A 89 12.64 -6.74 -1.09
N LYS A 90 12.58 -7.73 -1.99
CA LYS A 90 13.60 -7.98 -3.02
C LYS A 90 12.93 -8.43 -4.33
N PRO A 91 13.32 -7.85 -5.48
CA PRO A 91 12.90 -8.34 -6.79
C PRO A 91 13.83 -9.46 -7.28
N PRO A 92 13.42 -10.27 -8.29
CA PRO A 92 12.09 -10.29 -8.89
C PRO A 92 11.12 -11.16 -8.08
N ALA A 93 9.84 -10.76 -8.05
CA ALA A 93 8.77 -11.61 -7.56
C ALA A 93 7.76 -11.86 -8.67
N LYS A 94 7.06 -13.01 -8.61
CA LYS A 94 5.98 -13.31 -9.54
C LYS A 94 4.76 -12.49 -9.15
N GLU A 95 4.62 -11.34 -9.80
CA GLU A 95 3.53 -10.40 -9.53
C GLU A 95 2.17 -11.02 -9.80
N VAL A 96 1.19 -10.56 -9.02
CA VAL A 96 -0.19 -10.98 -9.20
C VAL A 96 -0.83 -10.23 -10.37
N SER A 97 -1.47 -10.98 -11.27
CA SER A 97 -2.28 -10.38 -12.32
C SER A 97 -3.56 -9.82 -11.71
N MET A 98 -3.87 -8.57 -12.03
CA MET A 98 -5.04 -7.86 -11.56
C MET A 98 -5.90 -7.39 -12.74
N ARG A 99 -7.17 -7.12 -12.46
CA ARG A 99 -8.13 -6.57 -13.42
C ARG A 99 -9.21 -5.77 -12.70
N CYS A 100 -10.00 -5.01 -13.45
CA CYS A 100 -11.33 -4.58 -13.00
C CYS A 100 -12.40 -5.41 -13.72
N ALA A 101 -13.34 -5.98 -12.97
CA ALA A 101 -14.51 -6.65 -13.52
C ALA A 101 -15.67 -6.53 -12.55
N ASN A 102 -16.91 -6.45 -13.06
CA ASN A 102 -18.13 -6.29 -12.25
C ASN A 102 -18.07 -5.08 -11.30
N GLY A 103 -17.36 -4.02 -11.68
CA GLY A 103 -17.17 -2.84 -10.86
C GLY A 103 -16.30 -3.08 -9.62
N ALA A 104 -15.47 -4.12 -9.58
CA ALA A 104 -14.54 -4.37 -8.49
C ALA A 104 -13.11 -4.58 -9.00
N LEU A 105 -12.15 -4.15 -8.19
CA LEU A 105 -10.75 -4.50 -8.38
C LEU A 105 -10.56 -5.97 -8.02
N GLN A 106 -9.90 -6.74 -8.88
CA GLN A 106 -9.70 -8.18 -8.69
C GLN A 106 -8.24 -8.59 -8.90
N ALA A 107 -7.83 -9.64 -8.19
CA ALA A 107 -6.56 -10.34 -8.41
C ALA A 107 -6.78 -11.82 -8.75
N GLN A 108 -5.93 -12.37 -9.62
CA GLN A 108 -5.91 -13.79 -9.92
C GLN A 108 -5.07 -14.55 -8.87
N LEU A 109 -5.73 -15.30 -7.99
CA LEU A 109 -5.14 -15.92 -6.81
C LEU A 109 -5.34 -17.44 -6.78
N ASP A 110 -4.36 -18.18 -6.24
CA ASP A 110 -4.51 -19.60 -5.93
C ASP A 110 -5.30 -19.81 -4.64
N MET A 111 -6.57 -20.20 -4.81
CA MET A 111 -7.54 -20.46 -3.75
C MET A 111 -7.55 -21.94 -3.32
N ARG A 112 -6.41 -22.63 -3.44
CA ARG A 112 -6.18 -24.00 -2.99
C ARG A 112 -7.14 -24.99 -3.66
N SER A 113 -8.09 -25.57 -2.92
CA SER A 113 -9.06 -26.53 -3.45
C SER A 113 -9.96 -25.94 -4.53
N LEU A 114 -10.13 -24.62 -4.55
CA LEU A 114 -10.91 -23.91 -5.57
C LEU A 114 -10.11 -23.58 -6.83
N GLY A 115 -8.79 -23.83 -6.82
CA GLY A 115 -7.87 -23.51 -7.92
C GLY A 115 -7.61 -22.01 -8.08
N ILE A 116 -7.12 -21.63 -9.26
CA ILE A 116 -6.85 -20.23 -9.59
C ILE A 116 -8.17 -19.50 -9.88
N ARG A 117 -8.45 -18.41 -9.14
CA ARG A 117 -9.69 -17.62 -9.25
C ARG A 117 -9.40 -16.13 -9.22
N TRP A 118 -10.27 -15.36 -9.86
CA TRP A 118 -10.34 -13.92 -9.63
C TRP A 118 -11.04 -13.66 -8.30
N GLN A 119 -10.42 -12.89 -7.43
CA GLN A 119 -10.95 -12.51 -6.12
C GLN A 119 -11.01 -11.00 -6.02
N ASP A 120 -12.10 -10.49 -5.47
CA ASP A 120 -12.24 -9.06 -5.19
C ASP A 120 -11.21 -8.63 -4.15
N LEU A 121 -10.59 -7.50 -4.42
CA LEU A 121 -9.65 -6.83 -3.55
C LEU A 121 -10.35 -5.70 -2.80
N VAL A 122 -9.99 -5.56 -1.53
CA VAL A 122 -10.57 -4.57 -0.61
C VAL A 122 -9.49 -3.94 0.27
N ALA A 123 -9.82 -2.81 0.87
CA ALA A 123 -9.17 -2.38 2.11
C ALA A 123 -10.03 -2.84 3.30
N ALA A 124 -9.42 -3.43 4.33
CA ALA A 124 -10.17 -3.89 5.51
C ALA A 124 -10.93 -2.74 6.19
N GLY A 125 -12.06 -3.06 6.83
CA GLY A 125 -12.91 -2.07 7.51
C GLY A 125 -12.28 -1.43 8.74
N THR A 126 -11.41 -2.15 9.45
CA THR A 126 -10.82 -1.69 10.71
C THR A 126 -9.83 -0.56 10.46
N SER A 127 -10.16 0.68 10.85
CA SER A 127 -9.46 1.90 10.37
C SER A 127 -7.96 1.97 10.69
N ASN A 128 -7.49 1.39 11.80
CA ASN A 128 -6.06 1.36 12.13
C ASN A 128 -5.25 0.40 11.23
N GLU A 129 -5.90 -0.64 10.71
CA GLU A 129 -5.26 -1.68 9.89
C GLU A 129 -5.55 -1.53 8.40
N ALA A 130 -6.76 -1.14 8.01
CA ALA A 130 -7.26 -0.89 6.66
C ALA A 130 -6.53 -1.67 5.55
N ALA A 131 -6.35 -2.98 5.79
CA ALA A 131 -5.36 -3.80 5.12
C ALA A 131 -5.73 -4.05 3.66
N PHE A 132 -4.76 -3.96 2.74
CA PHE A 132 -4.98 -4.33 1.34
C PHE A 132 -5.01 -5.86 1.20
N GLY A 133 -6.16 -6.43 0.82
CA GLY A 133 -6.27 -7.88 0.77
C GLY A 133 -7.55 -8.41 0.13
N PHE A 134 -7.82 -9.68 0.43
CA PHE A 134 -8.91 -10.45 -0.17
C PHE A 134 -9.45 -11.47 0.83
N GLY A 135 -10.75 -11.77 0.71
CA GLY A 135 -11.40 -12.86 1.43
C GLY A 135 -11.44 -12.72 2.95
N PHE A 136 -11.25 -11.51 3.51
CA PHE A 136 -11.22 -11.31 4.96
C PHE A 136 -12.46 -11.90 5.65
N PRO A 137 -12.30 -12.75 6.68
CA PRO A 137 -13.41 -13.34 7.40
C PRO A 137 -14.02 -12.32 8.37
N ASP A 138 -15.36 -12.26 8.42
CA ASP A 138 -16.21 -11.53 9.39
C ASP A 138 -15.50 -10.46 10.23
N LEU A 139 -15.03 -9.39 9.55
CA LEU A 139 -14.43 -8.24 10.22
C LEU A 139 -15.54 -7.43 10.92
N PRO A 140 -15.23 -6.78 12.06
CA PRO A 140 -16.21 -5.98 12.81
C PRO A 140 -16.76 -4.81 12.00
N ASP A 141 -15.94 -4.27 11.09
CA ASP A 141 -16.28 -3.15 10.23
C ASP A 141 -16.37 -3.60 8.77
N PRO A 142 -17.27 -3.02 7.96
CA PRO A 142 -17.40 -3.37 6.56
C PRO A 142 -16.14 -3.05 5.77
N ASN A 143 -15.77 -3.95 4.85
CA ASN A 143 -14.67 -3.72 3.93
C ASN A 143 -14.91 -2.49 3.05
N ARG A 144 -13.84 -1.74 2.80
CA ARG A 144 -13.82 -0.61 1.89
C ARG A 144 -13.57 -1.08 0.46
N ARG A 145 -14.41 -0.59 -0.45
CA ARG A 145 -14.28 -0.85 -1.88
C ARG A 145 -13.16 -0.01 -2.46
N LEU A 146 -12.30 -0.63 -3.26
CA LEU A 146 -11.21 0.07 -3.93
C LEU A 146 -11.69 0.74 -5.21
N GLU A 147 -11.28 1.99 -5.38
CA GLU A 147 -11.72 2.90 -6.43
C GLU A 147 -10.53 3.48 -7.20
N PRO A 148 -10.73 3.85 -8.48
CA PRO A 148 -9.71 4.50 -9.29
C PRO A 148 -9.64 6.01 -9.02
N TYR A 149 -8.42 6.53 -8.91
CA TYR A 149 -8.15 7.95 -8.71
C TYR A 149 -7.10 8.46 -9.70
N ALA A 150 -7.18 9.75 -10.02
CA ALA A 150 -6.09 10.52 -10.60
C ALA A 150 -5.40 11.33 -9.50
N HIS A 151 -4.11 11.58 -9.68
CA HIS A 151 -3.36 12.52 -8.85
C HIS A 151 -3.05 13.76 -9.65
N VAL A 152 -3.17 14.92 -9.01
CA VAL A 152 -2.82 16.22 -9.56
C VAL A 152 -1.81 16.88 -8.64
N ASP A 153 -0.70 17.36 -9.19
CA ASP A 153 0.31 18.05 -8.38
C ASP A 153 -0.16 19.44 -7.93
N LEU A 154 0.66 20.12 -7.13
CA LEU A 154 0.39 21.47 -6.64
C LEU A 154 0.27 22.54 -7.73
N ASN A 155 0.72 22.25 -8.95
CA ASN A 155 0.64 23.15 -10.09
C ASN A 155 -0.59 22.85 -10.98
N GLY A 156 -1.44 21.90 -10.59
CA GLY A 156 -2.59 21.49 -11.39
C GLY A 156 -2.24 20.49 -12.50
N VAL A 157 -1.05 19.90 -12.49
CA VAL A 157 -0.62 18.93 -13.51
C VAL A 157 -1.02 17.53 -13.09
N ARG A 158 -1.82 16.88 -13.95
CA ARG A 158 -2.20 15.48 -13.77
C ARG A 158 -0.99 14.56 -13.88
N GLN A 159 -0.76 13.78 -12.83
CA GLN A 159 0.25 12.74 -12.80
C GLN A 159 -0.19 11.54 -13.66
N PRO A 160 0.72 10.92 -14.41
CA PRO A 160 0.38 9.81 -15.27
C PRO A 160 0.02 8.55 -14.46
N GLY A 161 -1.05 7.89 -14.87
CA GLY A 161 -1.50 6.62 -14.31
C GLY A 161 -2.86 6.69 -13.62
N VAL A 162 -3.26 5.54 -13.10
CA VAL A 162 -4.44 5.37 -12.25
C VAL A 162 -3.93 4.89 -10.90
N PHE A 163 -4.40 5.55 -9.84
CA PHE A 163 -4.02 5.25 -8.47
C PHE A 163 -5.18 4.56 -7.76
N VAL A 164 -4.85 3.69 -6.82
CA VAL A 164 -5.84 2.89 -6.09
C VAL A 164 -6.01 3.46 -4.68
N GLY A 165 -7.26 3.63 -4.27
CA GLY A 165 -7.62 4.15 -2.96
C GLY A 165 -9.05 3.81 -2.59
N SER A 166 -9.58 4.50 -1.59
CA SER A 166 -10.99 4.45 -1.19
C SER A 166 -11.34 5.74 -0.45
N GLU A 167 -12.59 6.19 -0.55
CA GLU A 167 -13.11 7.31 0.26
C GLU A 167 -12.27 8.62 0.10
N ASN A 168 -11.78 8.90 -1.11
CA ASN A 168 -10.87 10.00 -1.45
C ASN A 168 -9.49 9.95 -0.76
N VAL A 169 -9.10 8.77 -0.28
CA VAL A 169 -7.76 8.51 0.27
C VAL A 169 -7.04 7.55 -0.65
N THR A 170 -5.84 7.91 -1.08
CA THR A 170 -4.96 7.05 -1.91
C THR A 170 -3.59 6.82 -1.28
N THR A 171 -3.35 7.36 -0.09
CA THR A 171 -2.07 7.21 0.61
C THR A 171 -2.07 5.90 1.38
N TRP A 172 -1.04 5.09 1.15
CA TRP A 172 -0.85 3.80 1.80
C TRP A 172 0.37 3.84 2.72
N GLY A 173 0.26 3.18 3.86
CA GLY A 173 1.38 2.87 4.74
C GLY A 173 2.00 1.53 4.38
N PHE A 174 3.32 1.48 4.31
CA PHE A 174 4.14 0.33 3.97
C PHE A 174 4.93 -0.07 5.20
N ASN A 175 4.51 -1.16 5.83
CA ASN A 175 5.08 -1.63 7.10
C ASN A 175 5.85 -2.93 6.89
N TYR A 176 7.15 -2.93 7.22
CA TYR A 176 7.98 -4.13 7.09
C TYR A 176 7.47 -5.24 8.01
N GLN A 177 7.34 -6.43 7.45
CA GLN A 177 6.95 -7.66 8.13
C GLN A 177 7.96 -8.76 7.79
N ASN A 178 8.21 -9.61 8.78
CA ASN A 178 9.05 -10.79 8.61
C ASN A 178 8.45 -11.93 9.43
N ASN A 179 7.86 -12.91 8.74
CA ASN A 179 7.34 -14.12 9.37
C ASN A 179 7.94 -15.37 8.72
N LYS A 180 7.77 -16.52 9.38
CA LYS A 180 8.41 -17.77 8.97
C LYS A 180 7.82 -18.34 7.68
N GLU A 181 6.55 -18.01 7.41
CA GLU A 181 5.74 -18.60 6.36
C GLU A 181 5.90 -17.87 5.02
N ALA A 182 5.91 -16.54 5.04
CA ALA A 182 5.95 -15.66 3.88
C ALA A 182 7.28 -14.91 3.71
N GLY A 183 8.16 -14.96 4.71
CA GLY A 183 9.44 -14.24 4.69
C GLY A 183 9.26 -12.73 4.87
N GLU A 184 10.15 -11.97 4.22
CA GLU A 184 10.24 -10.51 4.33
C GLU A 184 9.37 -9.81 3.27
N TYR A 185 8.41 -9.00 3.69
CA TYR A 185 7.53 -8.22 2.82
C TYR A 185 7.11 -6.90 3.48
N TYR A 186 6.57 -5.97 2.69
CA TYR A 186 5.85 -4.80 3.17
C TYR A 186 4.35 -5.07 3.16
N PHE A 187 3.75 -5.00 4.34
CA PHE A 187 2.31 -4.99 4.54
C PHE A 187 1.74 -3.61 4.22
N LEU A 188 0.57 -3.57 3.61
CA LEU A 188 -0.06 -2.32 3.18
C LEU A 188 -1.36 -2.06 3.90
N ARG A 189 -1.52 -0.80 4.32
CA ARG A 189 -2.76 -0.27 4.90
C ARG A 189 -3.12 1.08 4.32
N LEU A 190 -4.41 1.30 4.06
CA LEU A 190 -4.89 2.61 3.61
C LEU A 190 -4.88 3.59 4.78
N LEU A 191 -4.26 4.76 4.62
CA LEU A 191 -4.12 5.76 5.70
C LEU A 191 -5.33 6.69 5.76
N THR A 192 -6.47 6.13 6.15
CA THR A 192 -7.72 6.85 6.37
C THR A 192 -7.69 7.70 7.66
N PRO A 193 -8.63 8.65 7.85
CA PRO A 193 -8.83 9.26 9.16
C PRO A 193 -9.08 8.20 10.25
N GLY A 194 -8.36 8.26 11.37
CA GLY A 194 -8.42 7.23 12.41
C GLY A 194 -7.41 6.09 12.23
N SER A 195 -6.53 6.18 11.23
CA SER A 195 -5.47 5.21 10.99
C SER A 195 -4.22 5.43 11.87
N GLU A 196 -4.26 6.30 12.88
CA GLU A 196 -3.15 6.52 13.79
C GLU A 196 -2.82 5.24 14.58
N ASN A 197 -1.53 5.03 14.84
CA ASN A 197 -1.06 3.96 15.71
C ASN A 197 -1.68 4.16 17.11
N PRO A 198 -2.44 3.17 17.64
CA PRO A 198 -3.19 3.35 18.88
C PRO A 198 -2.31 3.49 20.12
N ALA A 199 -1.07 3.00 20.07
CA ALA A 199 -0.14 3.08 21.19
C ALA A 199 0.59 4.44 21.25
N THR A 200 0.82 5.09 20.11
CA THR A 200 1.64 6.30 20.02
C THR A 200 0.85 7.55 19.59
N GLY A 201 -0.34 7.38 19.04
CA GLY A 201 -1.15 8.43 18.41
C GLY A 201 -0.54 9.01 17.14
N ARG A 202 0.54 8.42 16.61
CA ARG A 202 1.21 8.90 15.39
C ARG A 202 0.52 8.35 14.14
N PRO A 203 0.55 9.07 13.01
CA PRO A 203 -0.06 8.59 11.77
C PRO A 203 0.52 7.26 11.26
N LEU A 204 1.82 7.02 11.53
CA LEU A 204 2.56 5.84 11.08
C LEU A 204 3.03 4.99 12.26
N ASN A 205 3.12 3.69 12.03
CA ASN A 205 3.83 2.76 12.90
C ASN A 205 5.34 3.01 12.82
N ASP A 206 6.09 2.54 13.83
CA ASP A 206 7.55 2.63 13.80
C ASP A 206 8.12 1.88 12.59
N GLY A 207 8.95 2.56 11.80
CA GLY A 207 9.57 2.02 10.58
C GLY A 207 8.64 1.91 9.37
N GLU A 208 7.38 2.33 9.49
CA GLU A 208 6.46 2.45 8.36
C GLU A 208 6.76 3.73 7.55
N PHE A 209 6.70 3.63 6.23
CA PHE A 209 6.75 4.76 5.31
C PHE A 209 5.48 4.82 4.46
N THR A 210 5.36 5.88 3.68
CA THR A 210 4.14 6.15 2.90
C THR A 210 4.42 6.16 1.42
N GLY A 211 3.40 5.87 0.62
CA GLY A 211 3.44 6.00 -0.83
C GLY A 211 2.07 5.75 -1.45
N PHE A 212 2.06 5.46 -2.74
CA PHE A 212 0.86 5.18 -3.51
C PHE A 212 0.88 3.80 -4.14
N ILE A 213 -0.32 3.30 -4.48
CA ILE A 213 -0.50 2.13 -5.33
C ILE A 213 -0.91 2.62 -6.70
N LYS A 214 -0.13 2.29 -7.72
CA LYS A 214 -0.37 2.68 -9.11
C LYS A 214 -0.55 1.47 -10.01
N ILE A 215 -1.47 1.58 -10.96
CA ILE A 215 -1.70 0.58 -12.01
C ILE A 215 -0.60 0.67 -13.07
N ARG A 216 0.02 -0.46 -13.40
CA ARG A 216 1.04 -0.64 -14.44
C ARG A 216 0.55 -1.64 -15.49
N ASP A 217 0.45 -1.15 -16.72
CA ASP A 217 0.10 -1.88 -17.94
C ASP A 217 1.25 -2.73 -18.51
#